data_AF-A0A929GEB0-F1
#
_entry.id   AF-A0A929GEB0-F1
#
_cell.length_a   1.000
_cell.length_b   1.000
_cell.length_c   1.000
_cell.angle_alpha   90.00
_cell.angle_beta   90.00
_cell.angle_gamma   90.00
#
_symmetry.space_group_name_H-M   'P 1'
#
loop_
_entity.id
_entity.type
_entity.pdbx_description
1 polymer ?
#
loop_
_entity_poly.entity_id
_entity_poly.type
_entity_poly.pdbx_seq_one_letter_code
_entity_poly.pdbx_strand_id
1 'polypeptide(L)'
;MKIIISLLPVLIFLLLLIYFDSFKLIKKQIIIACLLWGMLSAGFAYFANTYLLQKAYSLNIPFLSDMIAPVIEETLKMLFLIFLIKKNKIGFMIDGAIYGFAIGAGFSIIENIFYLSSLTSNNIL
;
A
#
# COMPACT_ATOMS: atom_id res chain seq x y z
N MET A 1 -5.97 1.10 -20.66
CA MET A 1 -6.30 2.50 -20.28
C MET A 1 -6.72 2.64 -18.82
N LYS A 2 -7.61 1.79 -18.28
CA LYS A 2 -8.09 1.88 -16.87
C LYS A 2 -6.99 1.84 -15.80
N ILE A 3 -6.00 0.95 -15.93
CA ILE A 3 -4.86 0.84 -14.99
C ILE A 3 -4.04 2.14 -14.94
N ILE A 4 -3.80 2.77 -16.09
CA ILE A 4 -3.00 4.00 -16.15
C ILE A 4 -3.72 5.12 -15.38
N ILE A 5 -5.04 5.23 -15.57
CA ILE A 5 -5.87 6.25 -14.91
C ILE A 5 -5.92 6.04 -13.39
N SER A 6 -5.91 4.79 -12.90
CA SER A 6 -5.93 4.52 -11.45
C SER A 6 -4.58 4.75 -10.76
N LEU A 7 -3.46 4.56 -11.48
CA LEU A 7 -2.11 4.71 -10.90
C LEU A 7 -1.55 6.12 -11.02
N LEU A 8 -1.95 6.85 -12.06
CA LEU A 8 -1.37 8.15 -12.39
C LEU A 8 -1.51 9.19 -11.26
N PRO A 9 -2.66 9.34 -10.58
CA PRO A 9 -2.78 10.29 -9.47
C PRO A 9 -1.81 9.98 -8.32
N VAL A 10 -1.69 8.70 -7.96
CA VAL A 10 -0.84 8.25 -6.85
C VAL A 10 0.64 8.49 -7.16
N LEU A 11 1.08 8.15 -8.38
CA LEU A 11 2.47 8.35 -8.79
C LEU A 11 2.81 9.83 -8.93
N ILE A 12 1.92 10.64 -9.51
CA ILE A 12 2.12 12.09 -9.61
C ILE A 12 2.22 12.70 -8.22
N PHE A 13 1.32 12.32 -7.30
CA PHE A 13 1.35 12.88 -5.96
C PHE A 13 2.63 12.46 -5.19
N LEU A 14 3.10 11.22 -5.34
CA LEU A 14 4.39 10.80 -4.79
C LEU A 14 5.54 11.66 -5.35
N LEU A 15 5.55 11.88 -6.67
CA LEU A 15 6.57 12.72 -7.32
C LEU A 15 6.53 14.17 -6.83
N LEU A 16 5.34 14.73 -6.64
CA LEU A 16 5.17 16.07 -6.08
C LEU A 16 5.68 16.16 -4.64
N LEU A 17 5.39 15.16 -3.80
CA LEU A 17 5.89 15.10 -2.43
C LEU A 17 7.42 15.03 -2.38
N ILE A 18 8.04 14.24 -3.27
CA ILE A 18 9.50 14.18 -3.40
C ILE A 18 10.07 15.50 -3.93
N TYR A 19 9.36 16.17 -4.84
CA TYR A 19 9.76 17.45 -5.39
C TYR A 19 9.72 18.58 -4.35
N PHE A 20 8.69 18.59 -3.50
CA PHE A 20 8.53 19.56 -2.43
C PHE A 20 9.41 19.29 -1.19
N ASP A 21 10.10 18.14 -1.13
CA ASP A 21 11.09 17.90 -0.09
C ASP A 21 12.25 18.90 -0.19
N SER A 22 12.15 19.96 0.61
CA SER A 22 13.12 21.04 0.68
C SER A 22 14.40 20.64 1.43
N PHE A 23 14.34 19.59 2.27
CA PHE A 23 15.46 19.16 3.10
C PHE A 23 16.42 18.22 2.34
N LYS A 24 16.00 17.64 1.20
CA LYS A 24 16.78 16.74 0.34
C LYS A 24 17.42 15.56 1.07
N LEU A 25 16.83 15.14 2.18
CA LEU A 25 17.35 14.03 3.01
C LEU A 25 16.92 12.66 2.47
N ILE A 26 15.98 12.67 1.53
CA ILE A 26 15.34 11.47 1.03
C ILE A 26 16.21 10.77 -0.01
N LYS A 27 16.65 9.55 0.33
CA LYS A 27 17.39 8.69 -0.60
C LYS A 27 16.41 7.97 -1.52
N LYS A 28 16.60 8.10 -2.84
CA LYS A 28 15.79 7.41 -3.86
C LYS A 28 15.70 5.90 -3.63
N GLN A 29 16.78 5.29 -3.13
CA GLN A 29 16.82 3.86 -2.78
C GLN A 29 15.80 3.48 -1.70
N ILE A 30 15.57 4.35 -0.71
CA ILE A 30 14.60 4.11 0.37
C ILE A 30 13.19 4.24 -0.17
N ILE A 31 12.92 5.20 -1.06
CA ILE A 31 11.62 5.32 -1.73
C ILE A 31 11.30 4.06 -2.53
N ILE A 32 12.26 3.55 -3.32
CA ILE A 32 12.08 2.32 -4.09
C ILE A 32 11.82 1.14 -3.14
N ALA A 33 12.57 1.04 -2.03
CA ALA A 33 12.32 0.01 -1.02
C ALA A 33 10.93 0.14 -0.37
N CYS A 34 10.45 1.36 -0.12
CA CYS A 34 9.11 1.63 0.38
C CYS A 34 8.03 1.17 -0.61
N LEU A 35 8.19 1.51 -1.89
CA LEU A 35 7.29 1.05 -2.96
C LEU A 35 7.25 -0.47 -3.06
N LEU A 36 8.42 -1.12 -3.07
CA LEU A 36 8.52 -2.58 -3.11
C LEU A 36 7.90 -3.23 -1.88
N TRP A 37 8.13 -2.66 -0.69
CA TRP A 37 7.45 -3.13 0.52
C TRP A 37 5.94 -2.99 0.43
N GLY A 38 5.44 -1.85 -0.07
CA GLY A 38 4.02 -1.65 -0.33
C GLY A 38 3.43 -2.75 -1.20
N MET A 39 4.07 -3.05 -2.33
CA MET A 39 3.65 -4.13 -3.24
C MET A 39 3.66 -5.50 -2.55
N LEU A 40 4.72 -5.82 -1.81
CA LEU A 40 4.83 -7.08 -1.07
C LEU A 40 3.77 -7.20 0.04
N SER A 41 3.51 -6.10 0.76
CA SER A 41 2.51 -6.05 1.83
C SER A 41 1.09 -6.25 1.29
N ALA A 42 0.77 -5.76 0.09
CA ALA A 42 -0.50 -6.06 -0.59
C ALA A 42 -0.65 -7.55 -0.89
N GLY A 43 0.42 -8.21 -1.36
CA GLY A 43 0.43 -9.66 -1.55
C GLY A 43 0.18 -10.43 -0.25
N PHE A 44 0.87 -10.07 0.84
CA PHE A 44 0.66 -10.69 2.14
C PHE A 44 -0.74 -10.43 2.69
N ALA A 45 -1.27 -9.22 2.55
CA ALA A 45 -2.63 -8.88 2.96
C ALA A 45 -3.66 -9.72 2.20
N TYR A 46 -3.50 -9.88 0.88
CA TYR A 46 -4.38 -10.73 0.07
C TYR A 46 -4.43 -12.17 0.60
N PHE A 47 -3.26 -12.78 0.88
CA PHE A 47 -3.20 -14.14 1.45
C PHE A 47 -3.81 -14.20 2.85
N ALA A 48 -3.50 -13.24 3.72
CA ALA A 48 -4.03 -13.19 5.09
C ALA A 48 -5.56 -13.05 5.11
N ASN A 49 -6.09 -12.11 4.30
CA ASN A 49 -7.52 -11.85 4.19
C ASN A 49 -8.27 -13.08 3.62
N THR A 50 -7.71 -13.73 2.59
CA THR A 50 -8.29 -14.94 2.00
C THR A 50 -8.31 -16.10 3.01
N TYR A 51 -7.24 -16.30 3.77
CA TYR A 51 -7.17 -17.33 4.81
C TYR A 51 -8.19 -17.08 5.93
N LEU A 52 -8.33 -15.83 6.36
CA LEU A 52 -9.32 -15.43 7.35
C LEU A 52 -10.75 -15.67 6.88
N LEU A 53 -11.08 -15.30 5.65
CA LEU A 53 -12.38 -15.55 5.03
C LEU A 53 -12.72 -17.05 5.00
N GLN A 54 -11.76 -17.91 4.65
CA GLN A 54 -11.99 -19.36 4.62
C GLN A 54 -12.21 -19.98 6.01
N LYS A 55 -11.55 -19.46 7.04
CA LYS A 55 -11.67 -19.99 8.40
C LYS A 55 -12.89 -19.42 9.14
N ALA A 56 -13.31 -18.22 8.78
CA ALA A 56 -14.38 -17.46 9.41
C ALA A 56 -15.75 -17.67 8.75
N TYR A 57 -16.03 -18.86 8.19
CA TYR A 57 -17.30 -19.19 7.52
C TYR A 57 -18.56 -18.94 8.38
N SER A 58 -18.41 -18.81 9.71
CA SER A 58 -19.47 -18.54 10.68
C SER A 58 -19.59 -17.08 11.13
N LEU A 59 -18.71 -16.18 10.68
CA LEU A 59 -18.75 -14.75 11.02
C LEU A 59 -19.41 -13.93 9.91
N ASN A 60 -19.96 -12.77 10.28
CA ASN A 60 -20.52 -11.81 9.32
C ASN A 60 -19.44 -11.37 8.32
N ILE A 61 -19.51 -11.87 7.09
CA ILE A 61 -18.60 -11.57 5.98
C ILE A 61 -18.40 -10.05 5.76
N PRO A 62 -19.44 -9.18 5.86
CA PRO A 62 -19.25 -7.73 5.71
C PRO A 62 -18.31 -7.14 6.78
N PHE A 63 -18.44 -7.59 8.03
CA PHE A 63 -17.58 -7.10 9.12
C PHE A 63 -16.11 -7.50 8.91
N LEU A 64 -15.85 -8.70 8.40
CA LEU A 64 -14.49 -9.15 8.11
C LEU A 64 -13.85 -8.32 6.99
N SER A 65 -14.60 -8.07 5.92
CA SER A 65 -14.11 -7.33 4.76
C SER A 65 -13.92 -5.84 5.04
N ASP A 66 -14.84 -5.23 5.80
CA ASP A 66 -14.86 -3.77 5.95
C ASP A 66 -14.01 -3.28 7.13
N MET A 67 -13.81 -4.11 8.17
CA MET A 67 -13.08 -3.71 9.37
C MET A 67 -11.75 -4.46 9.54
N ILE A 68 -11.74 -5.78 9.36
CA ILE A 68 -10.56 -6.59 9.68
C ILE A 68 -9.51 -6.49 8.57
N ALA A 69 -9.93 -6.56 7.30
CA ALA A 69 -9.00 -6.45 6.17
C ALA A 69 -8.21 -5.13 6.18
N PRO A 70 -8.82 -3.94 6.33
CA PRO A 70 -8.07 -2.69 6.40
C PRO A 70 -7.07 -2.63 7.56
N VAL A 71 -7.40 -3.21 8.72
CA VAL A 71 -6.48 -3.27 9.87
C VAL A 71 -5.26 -4.12 9.55
N ILE A 72 -5.43 -5.27 8.89
CA ILE A 72 -4.32 -6.13 8.45
C ILE A 72 -3.46 -5.39 7.42
N GLU A 73 -4.08 -4.70 6.49
CA GLU A 73 -3.37 -3.96 5.44
C GLU A 73 -2.53 -2.83 6.02
N GLU A 74 -3.11 -2.00 6.89
CA GLU A 74 -2.40 -0.88 7.51
C GLU A 74 -1.29 -1.36 8.45
N THR A 75 -1.51 -2.44 9.21
CA THR A 75 -0.46 -3.02 10.06
C THR A 75 0.72 -3.52 9.25
N LEU A 76 0.49 -4.24 8.15
CA LEU A 76 1.55 -4.72 7.26
C LEU A 76 2.31 -3.57 6.58
N LYS A 77 1.61 -2.53 6.13
CA LYS A 77 2.23 -1.32 5.58
C LYS A 77 3.13 -0.64 6.61
N MET A 78 2.65 -0.49 7.85
CA MET A 78 3.35 0.22 8.92
C MET A 78 4.65 -0.47 9.38
N LEU A 79 4.77 -1.80 9.24
CA LEU A 79 5.95 -2.56 9.67
C LEU A 79 7.26 -2.00 9.10
N PHE A 80 7.29 -1.65 7.81
CA PHE A 80 8.50 -1.12 7.20
C PHE A 80 8.80 0.31 7.62
N LEU A 81 7.76 1.12 7.86
CA LEU A 81 7.94 2.47 8.42
C LEU A 81 8.55 2.40 9.82
N ILE A 82 8.06 1.49 10.67
CA ILE A 82 8.63 1.23 12.01
C ILE A 82 10.08 0.75 11.90
N PHE A 83 10.39 -0.11 10.93
CA PHE A 83 11.77 -0.53 10.66
C PHE A 83 12.67 0.65 10.30
N LEU A 84 12.22 1.58 9.45
CA LEU A 84 12.98 2.79 9.09
C LEU A 84 13.19 3.73 10.28
N ILE A 85 12.17 3.90 11.13
CA ILE A 85 12.27 4.64 12.40
C ILE A 85 13.34 4.02 13.27
N LYS A 86 13.28 2.69 13.51
CA LYS A 86 14.26 1.97 14.33
C LYS A 86 15.69 2.04 13.79
N LYS A 87 15.85 2.21 12.48
CA LYS A 87 17.16 2.38 11.81
C LYS A 87 17.63 3.83 11.74
N ASN A 88 16.93 4.77 12.40
CA ASN A 88 17.22 6.21 12.36
C ASN A 88 17.36 6.73 10.93
N LYS A 89 16.51 6.24 10.01
CA LYS A 89 16.50 6.66 8.59
C LYS A 89 15.49 7.76 8.30
N ILE A 90 14.76 8.21 9.32
CA ILE A 90 13.77 9.29 9.24
C ILE A 90 14.36 10.47 10.01
N GLY A 91 14.76 11.52 9.30
CA GLY A 91 15.38 12.71 9.90
C GLY A 91 14.32 13.71 10.37
N PHE A 92 13.28 13.89 9.56
CA PHE A 92 12.16 14.80 9.84
C PHE A 92 10.82 14.08 9.72
N MET A 93 9.79 14.66 10.35
CA MET A 93 8.43 14.12 10.28
C MET A 93 7.91 14.06 8.83
N ILE A 94 8.32 15.01 7.99
CA ILE A 94 7.97 15.04 6.56
C ILE A 94 8.55 13.84 5.80
N ASP A 95 9.77 13.40 6.11
CA ASP A 95 10.39 12.22 5.49
C ASP A 95 9.56 10.97 5.78
N GLY A 96 9.08 10.85 7.03
CA GLY A 96 8.22 9.76 7.46
C GLY A 96 6.88 9.75 6.72
N ALA A 97 6.29 10.92 6.50
CA ALA A 97 5.08 11.05 5.68
C ALA A 97 5.33 10.64 4.22
N ILE A 98 6.47 11.02 3.63
CA ILE A 98 6.82 10.67 2.25
C ILE A 98 7.08 9.16 2.12
N TYR A 99 7.79 8.55 3.08
CA TYR A 99 7.99 7.10 3.11
C TYR A 99 6.66 6.34 3.31
N GLY A 100 5.80 6.80 4.23
CA GLY A 100 4.47 6.23 4.41
C GLY A 100 3.64 6.31 3.14
N PHE A 101 3.66 7.47 2.47
CA PHE A 101 2.99 7.65 1.18
C PHE A 101 3.55 6.72 0.09
N ALA A 102 4.88 6.56 0.02
CA ALA A 102 5.51 5.64 -0.92
C ALA A 102 5.12 4.18 -0.67
N ILE A 103 4.99 3.76 0.59
CA ILE A 103 4.48 2.42 0.94
C ILE A 103 3.02 2.26 0.47
N GLY A 104 2.16 3.23 0.78
CA GLY A 104 0.75 3.22 0.35
C GLY A 104 0.62 3.23 -1.18
N ALA A 105 1.47 3.98 -1.88
CA ALA A 105 1.53 4.00 -3.33
C ALA A 105 1.88 2.62 -3.90
N GLY A 106 2.89 1.96 -3.36
CA GLY A 106 3.27 0.59 -3.73
C GLY A 106 2.14 -0.42 -3.52
N PHE A 107 1.45 -0.32 -2.38
CA PHE A 107 0.30 -1.15 -2.06
C PHE A 107 -0.83 -0.97 -3.09
N SER A 108 -1.19 0.28 -3.37
CA SER A 108 -2.26 0.62 -4.31
C SER A 108 -2.01 0.10 -5.72
N ILE A 109 -0.75 -0.05 -6.14
CA ILE A 109 -0.43 -0.58 -7.48
C ILE A 109 -0.97 -2.01 -7.62
N ILE A 110 -0.68 -2.85 -6.63
CA ILE A 110 -1.10 -4.26 -6.62
C ILE A 110 -2.60 -4.35 -6.43
N GLU A 111 -3.15 -3.60 -5.48
CA GLU A 111 -4.58 -3.58 -5.17
C GLU A 111 -5.42 -3.18 -6.40
N ASN A 112 -5.04 -2.09 -7.09
CA ASN A 112 -5.73 -1.62 -8.28
C ASN A 112 -5.69 -2.63 -9.45
N ILE A 113 -4.59 -3.38 -9.60
CA ILE A 113 -4.50 -4.45 -10.61
C ILE A 113 -5.49 -5.57 -10.27
N PHE A 114 -5.58 -5.97 -9.00
CA PHE A 114 -6.54 -6.99 -8.55
C PHE A 114 -7.98 -6.52 -8.73
N TYR A 115 -8.33 -5.30 -8.33
CA TYR A 115 -9.67 -4.76 -8.56
C TYR A 115 -10.04 -4.68 -10.04
N LEU A 116 -9.12 -4.24 -10.90
CA LEU A 116 -9.41 -4.17 -12.33
C LEU A 116 -9.57 -5.56 -12.95
N SER A 117 -8.82 -6.54 -12.45
CA SER A 117 -8.94 -7.93 -12.88
C SER A 117 -10.28 -8.52 -12.45
N SER A 118 -10.70 -8.30 -11.19
CA SER A 118 -11.96 -8.82 -10.65
C SER A 118 -13.20 -8.18 -11.30
N LEU A 119 -13.15 -6.88 -11.57
CA LEU A 119 -14.19 -6.15 -12.30
C LEU A 119 -14.30 -6.63 -13.76
N THR A 120 -13.18 -6.96 -14.39
CA THR A 120 -13.19 -7.50 -15.76
C THR A 120 -13.73 -8.93 -15.81
N SER A 121 -13.43 -9.76 -14.80
CA SER A 121 -13.96 -11.12 -14.71
C SER A 121 -15.44 -11.20 -14.31
N ASN A 122 -15.95 -10.24 -13.53
CA ASN A 122 -17.36 -10.20 -13.13
C ASN A 122 -18.27 -9.55 -14.19
N ASN A 123 -17.69 -8.81 -15.15
CA ASN A 123 -18.38 -8.44 -16.38
C ASN A 123 -18.36 -9.63 -17.34
N ILE A 124 -19.26 -10.58 -17.07
CA ILE A 124 -19.85 -11.42 -18.11
C ILE A 124 -20.49 -10.46 -19.11
N LEU A 125 -19.82 -10.26 -20.25
CA LEU A 125 -20.51 -10.09 -21.52
C LEU A 125 -20.94 -11.47 -22.01
#